data_AF-W1P495-F1
#
_entry.id   AF-W1P495-F1
#
_cell.length_a   1.000
_cell.length_b   1.000
_cell.length_c   1.000
_cell.angle_alpha   90.00
_cell.angle_beta   90.00
_cell.angle_gamma   90.00
#
_symmetry.space_group_name_H-M   'P 1'
#
loop_
_entity.id
_entity.type
_entity.pdbx_description
1 polymer ?
#
loop_
_entity_poly.entity_id
_entity_poly.type
_entity_poly.pdbx_seq_one_letter_code
_entity_poly.pdbx_strand_id
1 'polypeptide(L)'
;MAPAPLLTLIFFLYLPLLSLHHAFAQSNTNITRGTTLSSSSANNSYRTSPSGDFAFGFYSIEGNQFLVGIWFHKISERTLVWSANRDQPVQSGSTIQLTLDGRLGFTDSKGLETWIYNQTTGVSSGAVLDTGNFILVDSVSSILWQSFENPTDTLLPGQTFGQEKYLYSNRLEGDYRT
;
A
#
# COMPACT_ATOMS: atom_id res chain seq x y z
N MET A 1 -18.20 -48.71 34.49
CA MET A 1 -18.28 -48.71 33.02
C MET A 1 -17.28 -47.68 32.51
N ALA A 2 -16.14 -48.14 31.96
CA ALA A 2 -15.14 -47.25 31.39
C ALA A 2 -15.63 -46.76 30.00
N PRO A 3 -15.43 -45.48 29.63
CA PRO A 3 -15.79 -45.02 28.30
C PRO A 3 -14.97 -45.78 27.25
N ALA A 4 -15.65 -46.20 26.17
CA ALA A 4 -15.02 -46.96 25.11
C ALA A 4 -13.86 -46.14 24.48
N PRO A 5 -12.64 -46.70 24.35
CA PRO A 5 -11.44 -45.98 23.92
C PRO A 5 -11.55 -45.42 22.49
N LEU A 6 -12.51 -45.93 21.71
CA LEU A 6 -12.82 -45.44 20.37
C LEU A 6 -13.47 -44.05 20.39
N LEU A 7 -14.36 -43.78 21.36
CA LEU A 7 -15.10 -42.51 21.41
C LEU A 7 -14.19 -41.33 21.82
N THR A 8 -13.23 -41.59 22.71
CA THR A 8 -12.20 -40.64 23.10
C THR A 8 -11.23 -40.34 21.96
N LEU A 9 -10.82 -41.36 21.18
CA LEU A 9 -9.95 -41.15 20.01
C LEU A 9 -10.61 -40.25 18.95
N ILE A 10 -11.91 -40.47 18.70
CA ILE A 10 -12.71 -39.66 17.77
C ILE A 10 -12.77 -38.20 18.25
N PHE A 11 -12.98 -37.96 19.54
CA PHE A 11 -13.02 -36.60 20.11
C PHE A 11 -11.69 -35.84 19.94
N PHE A 12 -10.54 -36.51 20.14
CA PHE A 12 -9.21 -35.90 19.92
C PHE A 12 -8.90 -35.62 18.44
N LEU A 13 -9.46 -36.39 17.50
CA LEU A 13 -9.30 -36.16 16.06
C LEU A 13 -10.13 -34.96 15.55
N TYR A 14 -11.22 -34.60 16.22
CA TYR A 14 -12.06 -33.45 15.83
C TYR A 14 -11.70 -32.12 16.51
N LEU A 15 -10.93 -32.13 17.61
CA LEU A 15 -10.44 -30.90 18.25
C LEU A 15 -9.62 -29.95 17.33
N PRO A 16 -8.72 -30.44 16.44
CA PRO A 16 -8.00 -29.56 15.51
C PRO A 16 -8.86 -29.05 14.34
N LEU A 17 -10.03 -29.65 14.08
CA LEU A 17 -10.97 -29.17 13.04
C LEU A 17 -11.78 -27.93 13.48
N LEU A 18 -11.87 -27.68 14.80
CA LEU A 18 -12.59 -26.53 15.37
C LEU A 18 -11.73 -25.26 15.50
N SER A 19 -10.42 -25.33 15.24
CA SER A 19 -9.46 -24.27 15.56
C SER A 19 -8.74 -23.71 14.32
N LEU A 20 -9.49 -23.26 13.31
CA LEU A 20 -8.97 -22.38 12.25
C LEU A 20 -10.11 -21.57 11.59
N HIS A 21 -10.85 -20.82 12.38
CA HIS A 21 -11.62 -19.69 11.86
C HIS A 21 -11.03 -18.41 12.47
N HIS A 22 -9.80 -18.08 12.09
CA HIS A 22 -9.40 -16.68 12.18
C HIS A 22 -10.21 -15.96 11.12
N ALA A 23 -11.33 -15.35 11.54
CA ALA A 23 -12.00 -14.37 10.71
C ALA A 23 -11.00 -13.22 10.51
N PHE A 24 -10.26 -13.24 9.41
CA PHE A 24 -9.61 -12.04 8.93
C PHE A 24 -10.77 -11.11 8.59
N ALA A 25 -11.01 -10.12 9.45
CA ALA A 25 -11.80 -8.97 9.06
C ALA A 25 -11.08 -8.37 7.86
N GLN A 26 -11.59 -8.64 6.66
CA GLN A 26 -11.04 -8.12 5.42
C GLN A 26 -11.38 -6.63 5.43
N SER A 27 -10.49 -5.82 6.02
CA SER A 27 -10.57 -4.38 5.84
C SER A 27 -10.49 -4.14 4.33
N ASN A 28 -11.38 -3.29 3.82
CA ASN A 28 -11.38 -2.96 2.41
C ASN A 28 -10.07 -2.21 2.12
N THR A 29 -9.04 -2.94 1.69
CA THR A 29 -7.67 -2.41 1.50
C THR A 29 -7.55 -1.58 0.23
N ASN A 30 -8.52 -1.66 -0.67
CA ASN A 30 -8.50 -0.89 -1.90
C ASN A 30 -8.81 0.59 -1.63
N ILE A 31 -8.17 1.45 -2.41
CA ILE A 31 -8.53 2.86 -2.53
C ILE A 31 -9.57 2.94 -3.63
N THR A 32 -10.84 3.09 -3.31
CA THR A 32 -11.92 3.27 -4.30
C THR A 32 -12.16 4.75 -4.57
N ARG A 33 -12.90 5.08 -5.64
CA ARG A 33 -13.31 6.46 -5.92
C ARG A 33 -13.93 7.14 -4.69
N GLY A 34 -13.55 8.39 -4.46
CA GLY A 34 -13.95 9.18 -3.29
C GLY A 34 -13.17 8.85 -2.01
N THR A 35 -12.31 7.83 -2.02
CA THR A 35 -11.45 7.51 -0.85
C THR A 35 -10.42 8.62 -0.68
N THR A 36 -10.33 9.10 0.55
CA THR A 36 -9.29 10.03 0.99
C THR A 36 -8.50 9.41 2.13
N LEU A 37 -7.18 9.37 2.02
CA LEU A 37 -6.24 9.08 3.10
C LEU A 37 -5.72 10.40 3.66
N SER A 38 -5.42 10.45 4.96
CA SER A 38 -4.92 11.67 5.61
C SER A 38 -3.65 11.40 6.41
N SER A 39 -2.65 12.26 6.28
CA SER A 39 -1.41 12.16 7.06
C SER A 39 -1.61 12.45 8.55
N SER A 40 -2.72 13.11 8.91
CA SER A 40 -3.09 13.37 10.32
C SER A 40 -3.91 12.24 10.95
N SER A 41 -4.24 11.17 10.21
CA SER A 41 -5.01 10.03 10.72
C SER A 41 -4.15 8.79 10.90
N ALA A 42 -3.96 8.36 12.15
CA ALA A 42 -3.24 7.11 12.44
C ALA A 42 -3.93 5.87 11.81
N ASN A 43 -5.26 5.89 11.70
CA ASN A 43 -6.05 4.76 11.23
C ASN A 43 -6.40 4.82 9.73
N ASN A 44 -6.12 5.94 9.05
CA ASN A 44 -6.48 6.14 7.64
C ASN A 44 -5.39 6.90 6.86
N SER A 45 -4.13 6.65 7.19
CA SER A 45 -2.97 7.21 6.46
C SER A 45 -2.47 6.29 5.35
N TYR A 46 -2.86 5.01 5.34
CA TYR A 46 -2.37 4.02 4.39
C TYR A 46 -3.35 2.86 4.14
N ARG A 47 -2.99 2.02 3.18
CA ARG A 47 -3.62 0.74 2.84
C ARG A 47 -2.56 -0.34 2.72
N THR A 48 -2.89 -1.55 3.15
CA THR A 48 -1.96 -2.69 3.12
C THR A 48 -2.28 -3.62 1.95
N SER A 49 -1.26 -4.34 1.51
CA SER A 49 -1.42 -5.50 0.63
C SER A 49 -2.20 -6.61 1.33
N PRO A 50 -2.77 -7.60 0.60
CA PRO A 50 -3.50 -8.71 1.19
C PRO A 50 -2.73 -9.48 2.26
N SER A 51 -1.44 -9.74 2.02
CA SER A 51 -0.52 -10.35 3.00
C SER A 51 -0.20 -9.41 4.17
N GLY A 52 -0.32 -8.10 3.96
CA GLY A 52 0.15 -7.06 4.86
C GLY A 52 1.66 -6.82 4.81
N ASP A 53 2.39 -7.44 3.89
CA ASP A 53 3.86 -7.29 3.80
C ASP A 53 4.26 -5.92 3.26
N PHE A 54 3.44 -5.36 2.37
CA PHE A 54 3.57 -4.00 1.83
C PHE A 54 2.43 -3.10 2.26
N ALA A 55 2.71 -1.80 2.37
CA ALA A 55 1.70 -0.76 2.52
C ALA A 55 1.95 0.40 1.56
N PHE A 56 0.88 1.07 1.15
CA PHE A 56 0.89 2.29 0.36
C PHE A 56 0.15 3.41 1.09
N GLY A 57 0.72 4.62 1.13
CA GLY A 57 0.11 5.78 1.76
C GLY A 57 1.13 6.81 2.21
N PHE A 58 0.80 7.52 3.29
CA PHE A 58 1.70 8.48 3.93
C PHE A 58 2.76 7.75 4.78
N TYR A 59 3.99 7.77 4.28
CA TYR A 59 5.19 7.33 4.98
C TYR A 59 5.81 8.50 5.74
N SER A 60 5.90 8.39 7.07
CA SER A 60 6.46 9.44 7.92
C SER A 60 7.98 9.49 7.82
N ILE A 61 8.53 10.69 7.65
CA ILE A 61 9.96 10.97 7.76
C ILE A 61 10.18 12.00 8.90
N GLU A 62 11.43 12.40 9.13
CA GLU A 62 11.77 13.37 10.16
C GLU A 62 11.04 14.72 10.00
N GLY A 63 10.84 15.41 11.12
CA GLY A 63 10.24 16.75 11.10
C GLY A 63 8.74 16.79 10.80
N ASN A 64 8.00 15.71 11.07
CA ASN A 64 6.55 15.62 10.82
C ASN A 64 6.19 15.83 9.33
N GLN A 65 7.08 15.35 8.46
CA GLN A 65 6.92 15.35 7.02
C GLN A 65 6.56 13.95 6.54
N PHE A 66 5.98 13.89 5.35
CA PHE A 66 5.48 12.66 4.77
C PHE A 66 5.84 12.54 3.31
N LEU A 67 6.21 11.32 2.94
CA LEU A 67 6.25 10.86 1.56
C LEU A 67 4.97 10.09 1.25
N VAL A 68 4.47 10.22 0.04
CA VAL A 68 3.49 9.30 -0.53
C VAL A 68 4.28 8.17 -1.17
N GLY A 69 4.14 6.96 -0.64
CA GLY A 69 5.04 5.88 -1.03
C GLY A 69 4.58 4.48 -0.64
N ILE A 70 5.45 3.52 -0.95
CA ILE A 70 5.30 2.09 -0.66
C ILE A 70 6.46 1.68 0.24
N TRP A 71 6.17 0.89 1.28
CA TRP A 71 7.19 0.37 2.20
C TRP A 71 6.88 -1.05 2.66
N PHE A 72 7.89 -1.75 3.16
CA PHE A 72 7.71 -3.01 3.87
C PHE A 72 7.06 -2.77 5.23
N HIS A 73 5.82 -3.22 5.40
CA HIS A 73 4.97 -2.82 6.51
C HIS A 73 5.23 -3.59 7.82
N LYS A 74 5.64 -4.87 7.71
CA LYS A 74 5.82 -5.77 8.86
C LYS A 74 7.20 -5.69 9.51
N ILE A 75 8.18 -5.05 8.87
CA ILE A 75 9.50 -4.85 9.45
C ILE A 75 9.52 -3.58 10.29
N SER A 76 10.28 -3.58 11.38
CA SER A 76 10.29 -2.48 12.35
C SER A 76 10.84 -1.19 11.75
N GLU A 77 11.82 -1.30 10.86
CA GLU A 77 12.45 -0.19 10.14
C GLU A 77 11.51 0.47 9.13
N ARG A 78 10.46 -0.24 8.69
CA ARG A 78 9.51 0.18 7.65
C ARG A 78 10.18 0.71 6.38
N THR A 79 11.17 -0.01 5.85
CA THR A 79 11.95 0.43 4.69
C THR A 79 11.09 0.85 3.50
N LEU A 80 11.26 2.11 3.07
CA LEU A 80 10.64 2.68 1.87
C LEU A 80 11.26 2.07 0.61
N VAL A 81 10.43 1.71 -0.36
CA VAL A 81 10.85 1.07 -1.61
C VAL A 81 10.38 1.82 -2.86
N TRP A 82 9.45 2.76 -2.69
CA TRP A 82 8.96 3.62 -3.75
C TRP A 82 8.36 4.91 -3.17
N SER A 83 8.53 6.05 -3.84
CA SER A 83 7.83 7.29 -3.48
C SER A 83 7.49 8.15 -4.69
N ALA A 84 6.28 8.72 -4.66
CA ALA A 84 5.80 9.66 -5.67
C ALA A 84 6.40 11.06 -5.55
N ASN A 85 6.85 11.45 -4.35
CA ASN A 85 7.20 12.83 -4.02
C ASN A 85 8.50 12.91 -3.21
N ARG A 86 9.44 12.01 -3.48
CA ARG A 86 10.72 11.91 -2.78
C ARG A 86 11.47 13.25 -2.68
N ASP A 87 11.42 14.07 -3.73
CA ASP A 87 12.11 15.37 -3.79
C ASP A 87 11.36 16.49 -3.06
N GLN A 88 10.05 16.31 -2.86
CA GLN A 88 9.14 17.30 -2.29
C GLN A 88 8.21 16.67 -1.23
N PRO A 89 8.73 16.31 -0.04
CA PRO A 89 7.91 15.83 1.06
C PRO A 89 6.82 16.83 1.47
N VAL A 90 5.67 16.32 1.90
CA VAL A 90 4.52 17.13 2.32
C VAL A 90 4.39 17.16 3.84
N GLN A 91 3.66 18.13 4.39
CA GLN A 91 3.50 18.30 5.83
C GLN A 91 2.30 17.50 6.38
N SER A 92 2.20 17.39 7.71
CA SER A 92 0.97 16.91 8.36
C SER A 92 -0.26 17.73 7.95
N GLY A 93 -1.40 17.05 7.82
CA GLY A 93 -2.65 17.63 7.29
C GLY A 93 -2.81 17.51 5.77
N SER A 94 -1.89 16.82 5.09
CA SER A 94 -2.00 16.50 3.67
C SER A 94 -2.91 15.30 3.43
N THR A 95 -3.48 15.19 2.22
CA THR A 95 -4.39 14.11 1.84
C THR A 95 -3.97 13.40 0.55
N ILE A 96 -4.19 12.10 0.45
CA ILE A 96 -4.15 11.34 -0.82
C ILE A 96 -5.59 11.08 -1.21
N GLN A 97 -5.96 11.28 -2.47
CA GLN A 97 -7.32 11.07 -2.93
C GLN A 97 -7.36 10.36 -4.27
N LEU A 98 -8.21 9.34 -4.36
CA LEU A 98 -8.74 8.87 -5.64
C LEU A 98 -10.06 9.60 -5.86
N THR A 99 -10.08 10.55 -6.79
CA THR A 99 -11.23 11.40 -7.03
C THR A 99 -12.41 10.63 -7.65
N LEU A 100 -13.60 11.23 -7.63
CA LEU A 100 -14.80 10.61 -8.21
C LEU A 100 -14.70 10.42 -9.73
N ASP A 101 -13.92 11.24 -10.41
CA ASP A 101 -13.61 11.14 -11.85
C ASP A 101 -12.40 10.25 -12.16
N GLY A 102 -11.80 9.58 -11.15
CA GLY A 102 -10.81 8.54 -11.34
C GLY A 102 -9.36 9.03 -11.50
N ARG A 103 -9.02 10.19 -10.93
CA ARG A 103 -7.63 10.67 -10.86
C ARG A 103 -7.05 10.38 -9.48
N LEU A 104 -5.77 10.01 -9.43
CA LEU A 104 -5.06 9.78 -8.17
C LEU A 104 -4.01 10.87 -7.97
N GLY A 105 -4.08 11.54 -6.82
CA GLY A 105 -3.12 12.54 -6.43
C GLY A 105 -3.07 12.73 -4.92
N PHE A 106 -2.26 13.69 -4.50
CA PHE A 106 -2.22 14.15 -3.13
C PHE A 106 -2.23 15.68 -3.08
N THR A 107 -2.82 16.21 -2.03
CA THR A 107 -2.95 17.65 -1.77
C THR A 107 -2.21 17.96 -0.49
N ASP A 108 -1.29 18.93 -0.55
CA ASP A 108 -0.56 19.37 0.63
C ASP A 108 -1.45 20.20 1.58
N SER A 109 -0.94 20.49 2.79
CA SER A 109 -1.68 21.28 3.78
C SER A 109 -1.94 22.74 3.37
N LYS A 110 -1.35 23.21 2.27
CA LYS A 110 -1.59 24.54 1.68
C LYS A 110 -2.57 24.49 0.50
N GLY A 111 -3.06 23.31 0.12
CA GLY A 111 -3.98 23.12 -0.98
C GLY A 111 -3.31 22.91 -2.35
N LEU A 112 -1.99 22.71 -2.42
CA LEU A 112 -1.31 22.41 -3.67
C LEU A 112 -1.54 20.94 -4.04
N GLU A 113 -2.18 20.72 -5.19
CA GLU A 113 -2.45 19.38 -5.74
C GLU A 113 -1.28 18.89 -6.59
N THR A 114 -0.86 17.64 -6.36
CA THR A 114 0.12 16.93 -7.18
C THR A 114 -0.46 15.59 -7.63
N TRP A 115 -0.33 15.28 -8.91
CA TRP A 115 -0.95 14.09 -9.51
C TRP A 115 0.05 12.95 -9.69
N ILE A 116 -0.32 11.77 -9.21
CA ILE A 116 0.34 10.50 -9.55
C ILE A 116 -0.21 9.99 -10.89
N TYR A 117 -1.53 10.14 -11.06
CA TYR A 117 -2.25 9.80 -12.28
C TYR A 117 -3.34 10.83 -12.57
N ASN A 118 -3.19 11.57 -13.67
CA ASN A 118 -4.06 12.69 -14.03
C ASN A 118 -4.91 12.44 -15.27
N GLN A 119 -5.18 11.18 -15.62
CA GLN A 119 -6.06 10.87 -16.75
C GLN A 119 -7.44 10.48 -16.23
N THR A 120 -8.49 10.98 -16.87
CA THR A 120 -9.90 10.64 -16.56
C THR A 120 -10.33 9.38 -17.32
N THR A 121 -9.51 8.33 -17.25
CA THR A 121 -9.69 7.05 -17.98
C THR A 121 -10.59 6.05 -17.23
N GLY A 122 -11.24 6.48 -16.15
CA GLY A 122 -12.20 5.64 -15.44
C GLY A 122 -11.58 4.67 -14.44
N VAL A 123 -10.45 5.01 -13.81
CA VAL A 123 -9.91 4.27 -12.64
C VAL A 123 -11.04 4.01 -11.65
N SER A 124 -11.30 2.75 -11.32
CA SER A 124 -12.31 2.32 -10.36
C SER A 124 -11.72 2.24 -8.95
N SER A 125 -10.49 1.74 -8.86
CA SER A 125 -9.80 1.50 -7.61
C SER A 125 -8.28 1.44 -7.80
N GLY A 126 -7.56 1.61 -6.70
CA GLY A 126 -6.14 1.33 -6.58
C GLY A 126 -5.84 0.38 -5.43
N ALA A 127 -4.78 -0.41 -5.55
CA ALA A 127 -4.37 -1.36 -4.53
C ALA A 127 -2.86 -1.60 -4.58
N VAL A 128 -2.25 -1.84 -3.42
CA VAL A 128 -0.88 -2.37 -3.34
C VAL A 128 -0.95 -3.90 -3.28
N LEU A 129 -0.24 -4.56 -4.19
CA LEU A 129 -0.19 -6.02 -4.29
C LEU A 129 0.85 -6.62 -3.34
N ASP A 130 0.80 -7.94 -3.14
CA ASP A 130 1.80 -8.69 -2.36
C ASP A 130 3.18 -8.69 -3.03
N THR A 131 3.29 -8.26 -4.28
CA THR A 131 4.57 -8.01 -4.95
C THR A 131 5.18 -6.66 -4.58
N GLY A 132 4.44 -5.80 -3.87
CA GLY A 132 4.79 -4.41 -3.61
C GLY A 132 4.45 -3.46 -4.76
N ASN A 133 3.86 -3.95 -5.85
CA ASN A 133 3.39 -3.08 -6.93
C ASN A 133 2.07 -2.40 -6.54
N PHE A 134 2.04 -1.08 -6.48
CA PHE A 134 0.80 -0.31 -6.42
C PHE A 134 0.24 -0.12 -7.84
N ILE A 135 -1.01 -0.54 -8.04
CA ILE A 135 -1.70 -0.49 -9.33
C ILE A 135 -2.98 0.35 -9.26
N LEU A 136 -3.34 0.97 -10.37
CA LEU A 136 -4.65 1.55 -10.62
C LEU A 136 -5.35 0.72 -11.70
N VAL A 137 -6.63 0.38 -11.46
CA VAL A 137 -7.41 -0.45 -12.37
C VAL A 137 -8.74 0.18 -12.74
N ASP A 138 -9.28 -0.16 -13.91
CA ASP A 138 -10.64 0.19 -14.33
C ASP A 138 -11.71 -0.72 -13.68
N SER A 139 -12.98 -0.59 -14.08
CA SER A 139 -14.09 -1.41 -13.54
C SER A 139 -14.05 -2.88 -13.97
N VAL A 140 -13.27 -3.23 -14.98
CA VAL A 140 -13.08 -4.61 -15.47
C VAL A 140 -11.72 -5.17 -15.07
N SER A 141 -11.03 -4.50 -14.13
CA SER A 141 -9.72 -4.88 -13.58
C SER A 141 -8.54 -4.80 -14.55
N SER A 142 -8.65 -4.02 -15.64
CA SER A 142 -7.49 -3.72 -16.49
C SER A 142 -6.57 -2.74 -15.78
N ILE A 143 -5.26 -2.98 -15.83
CA ILE A 143 -4.26 -2.09 -15.24
C ILE A 143 -4.11 -0.84 -16.11
N LEU A 144 -4.38 0.33 -15.54
CA LEU A 144 -4.26 1.63 -16.19
C LEU A 144 -2.95 2.35 -15.85
N TRP A 145 -2.39 2.07 -14.67
CA TRP A 145 -1.11 2.61 -14.21
C TRP A 145 -0.53 1.67 -13.14
N GLN A 146 0.80 1.62 -13.03
CA GLN A 146 1.47 0.86 -11.98
C GLN A 146 2.81 1.47 -11.57
N SER A 147 3.14 1.33 -10.29
CA SER A 147 4.38 1.86 -9.69
C SER A 147 5.66 1.24 -10.27
N PHE A 148 5.60 -0.02 -10.69
CA PHE A 148 6.75 -0.74 -11.26
C PHE A 148 7.26 -0.15 -12.58
N GLU A 149 6.43 0.62 -13.29
CA GLU A 149 6.84 1.37 -14.48
C GLU A 149 7.52 2.71 -14.17
N ASN A 150 7.51 3.14 -12.90
CA ASN A 150 8.06 4.41 -12.45
C ASN A 150 9.01 4.18 -11.26
N PRO A 151 10.12 3.43 -11.42
CA PRO A 151 11.00 3.09 -10.30
C PRO A 151 11.65 4.32 -9.67
N THR A 152 12.11 4.17 -8.42
CA THR A 152 12.85 5.22 -7.70
C THR A 152 14.27 4.79 -7.40
N ASP A 153 14.58 4.28 -6.21
CA ASP A 153 15.92 3.83 -5.81
C ASP A 153 16.03 2.29 -5.71
N THR A 154 14.89 1.61 -5.62
CA THR A 154 14.79 0.17 -5.34
C THR A 154 14.11 -0.60 -6.47
N LEU A 155 14.60 -1.82 -6.75
CA LEU A 155 13.91 -2.81 -7.58
C LEU A 155 13.36 -3.93 -6.70
N LEU A 156 12.07 -4.22 -6.86
CA LEU A 156 11.43 -5.32 -6.14
C LEU A 156 11.40 -6.62 -6.98
N PRO A 157 11.32 -7.79 -6.32
CA PRO A 157 11.14 -9.06 -7.03
C PRO A 157 9.92 -9.03 -7.96
N GLY A 158 10.07 -9.52 -9.18
CA GLY A 158 9.02 -9.52 -10.20
C GLY A 158 8.84 -8.19 -10.93
N GLN A 159 9.62 -7.15 -10.61
CA GLN A 159 9.63 -5.90 -11.37
C GLN A 159 10.45 -6.05 -12.66
N THR A 160 9.83 -5.76 -13.80
CA THR A 160 10.53 -5.71 -15.08
C THR A 160 11.24 -4.37 -15.27
N PHE A 161 12.56 -4.41 -15.36
CA PHE A 161 13.38 -3.23 -15.66
C PHE A 161 13.65 -3.16 -17.17
N GLY A 162 12.90 -2.29 -17.85
CA GLY A 162 13.04 -2.06 -19.29
C GLY A 162 14.14 -1.06 -19.63
N GLN A 163 14.44 -0.94 -20.92
CA GLN A 163 15.32 0.11 -21.44
C GLN A 163 14.72 1.50 -21.11
N GLU A 164 15.57 2.50 -20.87
CA GLU A 164 15.19 3.89 -20.51
C GLU A 164 14.55 4.08 -19.12
N LYS A 165 14.60 3.07 -18.24
CA LYS A 165 14.32 3.25 -16.80
C LYS A 165 15.61 3.59 -16.04
N TYR A 166 15.51 4.43 -15.02
CA TYR A 166 16.63 4.84 -14.18
C TYR A 166 16.32 4.56 -12.71
N LEU A 167 17.35 4.23 -11.95
CA LEU A 167 17.32 4.23 -10.50
C LEU A 167 18.13 5.43 -10.00
N TYR A 168 17.59 6.14 -9.02
CA TYR A 168 18.26 7.27 -8.40
C TYR A 168 18.47 6.97 -6.93
N SER A 169 19.72 6.96 -6.48
CA SER A 169 20.06 6.77 -5.07
C SER A 169 19.42 7.84 -4.18
N ASN A 170 19.31 7.56 -2.90
CA ASN A 170 19.03 8.60 -1.92
C ASN A 170 20.22 9.55 -1.79
N ARG A 171 19.96 10.82 -1.49
CA ARG A 171 20.99 11.83 -1.30
C ARG A 171 21.89 11.50 -0.10
N LEU A 172 21.27 11.11 1.03
CA LEU A 172 21.91 10.65 2.27
C LEU A 172 20.98 9.67 3.00
N GLU A 173 21.49 8.96 4.00
CA GLU A 173 20.63 8.15 4.88
C GLU A 173 19.60 9.04 5.60
N GLY A 174 18.32 8.70 5.49
CA GLY A 174 17.20 9.51 6.00
C GLY A 174 16.77 10.68 5.09
N ASP A 175 17.53 11.02 4.04
CA ASP A 175 17.17 12.03 3.03
C ASP A 175 16.91 11.36 1.68
N TYR A 176 15.64 11.06 1.42
CA TYR A 176 15.18 10.31 0.24
C TYR A 176 15.20 11.10 -1.08
N ARG A 177 15.62 12.36 -1.07
CA ARG A 177 15.73 13.18 -2.29
C ARG A 177 16.77 12.61 -3.26
N THR A 178 16.59 12.91 -4.54
CA THR A 178 17.59 12.64 -5.59
C THR A 178 18.70 13.68 -5.63
#